data_AF-F9DGD7-F1
#
_entry.id   AF-F9DGD7-F1
#
_cell.length_a   1.000
_cell.length_b   1.000
_cell.length_c   1.000
_cell.angle_alpha   90.00
_cell.angle_beta   90.00
_cell.angle_gamma   90.00
#
_symmetry.space_group_name_H-M   'P 1'
#
loop_
_entity.id
_entity.type
_entity.pdbx_description
1 polymer ?
#
loop_
_entity_poly.entity_id
_entity_poly.type
_entity_poly.pdbx_seq_one_letter_code
_entity_poly.pdbx_strand_id
1 'polypeptide(L)'
;MKTKITTLILLFLGLLSGETSAQTTYQYTDAAGLKWDFQLDGTGGAKITKLYQTGPSFVTEPGTNLRGDNVTWIRYTGDVLRVPSSVSDGTNTYPVYYADFDTWYLNIYDKVIFPNTLKELTRFGHSSVKRIEVEPGCQVTKLGHLYFAGYSYEFPNQWETALYYDFSNVPLTAGYDGPFYDLPDNTLIFLNAASEAVCPYREQMTPIGNSRRPYNWQDEKYRNTVRGGVCGDLFVTDEECFESPRSFTAEKANYDRVFSNTAGKAVSTLYLPYPTDLPTGMRAYTLTSKGTDINGDKAFMFSPLPDGTRLQANTPYLVQITDGQSHTLPEMHNVTVPATPNVENSAVVASNDGNWKFYGTTLKIRNDKAFAKKAYYLNGNKWWQVQSGVANDFIAPFRCFISSPTGAVAAPSFFMVLEDDNTADDIKALETETNTDIKSGKYPFYSVDGKQMGNDYNKLESGQMYIVNGKKFYKI
;
A
#
# COMPACT_ATOMS: atom_id res chain seq x y z
N MET A 1 57.66 52.72 -25.21
CA MET A 1 56.77 51.61 -25.64
C MET A 1 56.68 50.43 -24.65
N LYS A 2 57.17 50.53 -23.39
CA LYS A 2 57.11 49.43 -22.40
C LYS A 2 56.07 49.62 -21.29
N THR A 3 55.52 50.81 -21.11
CA THR A 3 54.61 51.13 -19.98
C THR A 3 53.12 50.94 -20.30
N LYS A 4 52.75 50.74 -21.58
CA LYS A 4 51.35 50.53 -22.01
C LYS A 4 50.94 49.06 -22.11
N ILE A 5 51.89 48.12 -22.03
CA ILE A 5 51.62 46.67 -22.10
C ILE A 5 51.29 46.12 -20.71
N THR A 6 51.90 46.66 -19.65
CA THR A 6 51.68 46.20 -18.27
C THR A 6 50.26 46.48 -17.77
N THR A 7 49.66 47.60 -18.16
CA THR A 7 48.28 47.97 -17.78
C THR A 7 47.23 47.11 -18.50
N LEU A 8 47.53 46.62 -19.72
CA LEU A 8 46.62 45.76 -20.46
C LEU A 8 46.63 44.32 -19.91
N ILE A 9 47.77 43.83 -19.43
CA ILE A 9 47.89 42.49 -18.80
C ILE A 9 47.18 42.47 -17.42
N LEU A 10 47.23 43.56 -16.65
CA LEU A 10 46.48 43.69 -15.40
C LEU A 10 44.96 43.80 -15.62
N LEU A 11 44.52 44.40 -16.73
CA LEU A 11 43.09 44.42 -17.09
C LEU A 11 42.59 43.03 -17.55
N PHE A 12 43.40 42.24 -18.24
CA PHE A 12 43.05 40.87 -18.64
C PHE A 12 43.10 39.88 -17.46
N LEU A 13 43.97 40.06 -16.46
CA LEU A 13 43.97 39.28 -15.23
C LEU A 13 42.75 39.57 -14.32
N GLY A 14 42.21 40.80 -14.37
CA GLY A 14 40.96 41.17 -13.69
C GLY A 14 39.68 40.76 -14.41
N LEU A 15 39.78 40.30 -15.67
CA LEU A 15 38.65 39.79 -16.48
C LEU A 15 38.63 38.26 -16.60
N LEU A 16 39.63 37.58 -16.02
CA LEU A 16 39.73 36.11 -15.97
C LEU A 16 39.31 35.53 -14.61
N SER A 17 38.84 36.33 -13.65
CA SER A 17 38.28 35.80 -12.40
C SER A 17 36.79 35.49 -12.58
N GLY A 18 36.49 34.34 -13.15
CA GLY A 18 35.10 33.86 -13.26
C GLY A 18 34.95 32.36 -13.19
N GLU A 19 35.91 31.59 -13.68
CA GLU A 19 35.80 30.14 -13.66
C GLU A 19 37.13 29.52 -13.21
N THR A 20 37.02 28.57 -12.26
CA THR A 20 38.10 27.77 -11.62
C THR A 20 38.80 28.36 -10.39
N SER A 21 38.03 28.85 -9.41
CA SER A 21 38.42 28.59 -8.00
C SER A 21 37.68 27.34 -7.54
N ALA A 22 38.42 26.34 -7.06
CA ALA A 22 37.81 25.16 -6.44
C ALA A 22 36.95 25.63 -5.26
N GLN A 23 35.63 25.49 -5.35
CA GLN A 23 34.74 25.78 -4.22
C GLN A 23 35.11 24.84 -3.06
N THR A 24 35.39 25.42 -1.89
CA THR A 24 35.69 24.65 -0.69
C THR A 24 34.48 23.81 -0.31
N THR A 25 34.69 22.50 -0.19
CA THR A 25 33.68 21.55 0.27
C THR A 25 33.84 21.33 1.77
N TYR A 26 32.74 21.46 2.50
CA TYR A 26 32.63 21.23 3.94
C TYR A 26 31.83 19.96 4.21
N GLN A 27 32.07 19.34 5.36
CA GLN A 27 31.33 18.16 5.82
C GLN A 27 30.45 18.49 7.02
N TYR A 28 29.19 18.08 6.95
CA TYR A 28 28.20 18.22 8.01
C TYR A 28 27.63 16.85 8.37
N THR A 29 27.48 16.57 9.66
CA THR A 29 26.78 15.37 10.15
C THR A 29 25.49 15.82 10.83
N ASP A 30 24.36 15.31 10.37
CA ASP A 30 23.06 15.67 10.94
C ASP A 30 22.74 14.90 12.23
N ALA A 31 21.59 15.21 12.83
CA ALA A 31 21.13 14.58 14.05
C ALA A 31 20.82 13.07 13.90
N ALA A 32 20.60 12.58 12.67
CA ALA A 32 20.44 11.16 12.37
C ALA A 32 21.78 10.46 12.10
N GLY A 33 22.90 11.19 12.21
CA GLY A 33 24.24 10.67 11.95
C GLY A 33 24.57 10.55 10.45
N LEU A 34 23.74 11.11 9.57
CA LEU A 34 23.99 11.10 8.13
C LEU A 34 24.99 12.20 7.80
N LYS A 35 25.92 11.88 6.89
CA LYS A 35 26.98 12.81 6.48
C LYS A 35 26.63 13.44 5.14
N TRP A 36 26.93 14.72 5.04
CA TRP A 36 26.61 15.57 3.91
C TRP A 36 27.82 16.40 3.52
N ASP A 37 28.15 16.44 2.22
CA ASP A 37 29.04 17.47 1.70
C ASP A 37 28.21 18.69 1.29
N PHE A 38 28.73 19.88 1.57
CA PHE A 38 28.15 21.13 1.11
C PHE A 38 29.20 22.15 0.71
N GLN A 39 28.78 23.11 -0.12
CA GLN A 39 29.56 24.26 -0.54
C GLN A 39 28.78 25.53 -0.22
N LEU A 40 29.49 26.61 0.12
CA LEU A 40 28.86 27.92 0.35
C LEU A 40 28.54 28.57 -1.00
N ASP A 41 27.35 29.16 -1.10
CA ASP A 41 26.87 29.79 -2.36
C ASP A 41 27.38 31.22 -2.58
N GLY A 42 28.15 31.76 -1.62
CA GLY A 42 28.67 33.13 -1.66
C GLY A 42 27.66 34.23 -1.30
N THR A 43 26.39 33.88 -1.06
CA THR A 43 25.29 34.79 -0.67
C THR A 43 24.78 34.55 0.75
N GLY A 44 25.48 33.73 1.52
CA GLY A 44 25.13 33.37 2.90
C GLY A 44 24.28 32.10 3.02
N GLY A 45 24.10 31.35 1.93
CA GLY A 45 23.49 30.02 1.94
C GLY A 45 24.48 28.90 1.60
N ALA A 46 23.96 27.69 1.60
CA ALA A 46 24.70 26.48 1.25
C ALA A 46 24.01 25.68 0.14
N LYS A 47 24.83 25.03 -0.67
CA LYS A 47 24.46 23.97 -1.62
C LYS A 47 24.92 22.62 -1.06
N ILE A 48 23.99 21.71 -0.80
CA ILE A 48 24.33 20.29 -0.58
C ILE A 48 24.82 19.72 -1.92
N THR A 49 25.97 19.06 -1.91
CA THR A 49 26.59 18.45 -3.09
C THR A 49 26.71 16.94 -3.00
N LYS A 50 26.55 16.36 -1.79
CA LYS A 50 26.60 14.91 -1.60
C LYS A 50 25.88 14.47 -0.32
N LEU A 51 25.19 13.34 -0.41
CA LEU A 51 24.79 12.51 0.72
C LEU A 51 25.69 11.27 0.75
N TYR A 52 26.35 10.99 1.87
CA TYR A 52 27.10 9.76 2.02
C TYR A 52 26.16 8.59 2.34
N GLN A 53 26.03 7.67 1.40
CA GLN A 53 25.23 6.45 1.49
C GLN A 53 25.97 5.34 2.24
N THR A 54 26.54 5.68 3.40
CA THR A 54 27.40 4.81 4.20
C THR A 54 27.01 4.89 5.67
N GLY A 55 27.28 3.82 6.43
CA GLY A 55 26.98 3.76 7.86
C GLY A 55 25.77 2.88 8.17
N PRO A 56 25.32 2.84 9.43
CA PRO A 56 24.33 1.87 9.91
C PRO A 56 22.94 2.06 9.30
N SER A 57 22.63 3.26 8.79
CA SER A 57 21.34 3.59 8.17
C SER A 57 21.25 3.21 6.70
N PHE A 58 22.31 2.62 6.13
CA PHE A 58 22.34 2.20 4.72
C PHE A 58 22.73 0.73 4.61
N VAL A 59 21.97 -0.02 3.82
CA VAL A 59 22.20 -1.44 3.56
C VAL A 59 22.38 -1.66 2.07
N THR A 60 23.43 -2.41 1.71
CA THR A 60 23.69 -2.84 0.35
C THR A 60 22.88 -4.10 0.05
N GLU A 61 22.03 -4.03 -0.97
CA GLU A 61 21.14 -5.11 -1.37
C GLU A 61 21.47 -5.54 -2.81
N PRO A 62 22.10 -6.70 -3.03
CA PRO A 62 22.21 -7.27 -4.37
C PRO A 62 20.86 -7.84 -4.82
N GLY A 63 20.57 -7.76 -6.11
CA GLY A 63 19.48 -8.51 -6.70
C GLY A 63 19.35 -8.26 -8.19
N THR A 64 18.16 -8.56 -8.72
CA THR A 64 17.87 -8.49 -10.15
C THR A 64 16.84 -7.41 -10.42
N ASN A 65 17.14 -6.48 -11.31
CA ASN A 65 16.22 -5.42 -11.72
C ASN A 65 15.12 -5.97 -12.67
N LEU A 66 14.16 -5.15 -13.11
CA LEU A 66 13.09 -5.63 -14.01
C LEU A 66 13.60 -6.03 -15.40
N ARG A 67 14.81 -5.63 -15.79
CA ARG A 67 15.45 -6.05 -17.05
C ARG A 67 16.11 -7.42 -16.95
N GLY A 68 16.23 -7.99 -15.75
CA GLY A 68 16.99 -9.21 -15.52
C GLY A 68 18.47 -8.97 -15.23
N ASP A 69 18.92 -7.72 -15.11
CA ASP A 69 20.31 -7.40 -14.80
C ASP A 69 20.60 -7.57 -13.31
N ASN A 70 21.77 -8.11 -12.99
CA ASN A 70 22.29 -8.10 -11.62
C ASN A 70 22.72 -6.67 -11.26
N VAL A 71 22.04 -6.10 -10.27
CA VAL A 71 22.31 -4.76 -9.77
C VAL A 71 22.50 -4.80 -8.25
N THR A 72 23.07 -3.73 -7.73
CA THR A 72 23.21 -3.52 -6.29
C THR A 72 22.55 -2.20 -5.93
N TRP A 73 21.58 -2.27 -5.04
CA TRP A 73 20.91 -1.09 -4.49
C TRP A 73 21.48 -0.72 -3.14
N ILE A 74 21.41 0.57 -2.81
CA ILE A 74 21.64 1.07 -1.47
C ILE A 74 20.29 1.46 -0.88
N ARG A 75 19.83 0.72 0.13
CA ARG A 75 18.60 1.01 0.85
C ARG A 75 18.90 1.87 2.06
N TYR A 76 18.23 3.01 2.16
CA TYR A 76 18.12 3.73 3.42
C TYR A 76 17.13 3.02 4.34
N THR A 77 17.56 2.68 5.55
CA THR A 77 16.76 1.91 6.53
C THR A 77 16.01 2.78 7.54
N GLY A 78 16.25 4.09 7.53
CA GLY A 78 15.46 5.03 8.32
C GLY A 78 14.07 5.27 7.71
N ASP A 79 13.09 5.56 8.57
CA ASP A 79 11.71 5.78 8.13
C ASP A 79 11.56 7.00 7.20
N VAL A 80 12.33 8.06 7.47
CA VAL A 80 12.29 9.31 6.71
C VAL A 80 13.71 9.83 6.48
N LEU A 81 14.07 10.08 5.23
CA LEU A 81 15.23 10.89 4.88
C LEU A 81 14.80 12.35 4.81
N ARG A 82 15.24 13.15 5.77
CA ARG A 82 14.94 14.58 5.83
C ARG A 82 16.16 15.35 5.36
N VAL A 83 16.03 16.06 4.24
CA VAL A 83 17.12 16.88 3.72
C VAL A 83 17.34 18.05 4.70
N PRO A 84 18.58 18.32 5.15
CA PRO A 84 18.84 19.38 6.12
C PRO A 84 18.37 20.76 5.63
N SER A 85 17.65 21.50 6.46
CA SER A 85 17.32 22.91 6.18
C SER A 85 18.49 23.86 6.45
N SER A 86 19.48 23.41 7.21
CA SER A 86 20.73 24.12 7.48
C SER A 86 21.89 23.15 7.68
N VAL A 87 23.09 23.62 7.39
CA VAL A 87 24.35 22.91 7.58
C VAL A 87 25.34 23.79 8.34
N SER A 88 26.32 23.19 8.99
CA SER A 88 27.35 23.90 9.77
C SER A 88 28.75 23.50 9.34
N ASP A 89 29.65 24.48 9.26
CA ASP A 89 31.10 24.26 9.05
C ASP A 89 31.86 24.09 10.39
N GLY A 90 31.12 24.05 11.52
CA GLY A 90 31.67 24.02 12.87
C GLY A 90 31.82 25.40 13.52
N THR A 91 31.74 26.48 12.75
CA THR A 91 31.80 27.87 13.24
C THR A 91 30.48 28.59 13.04
N ASN A 92 29.92 28.50 11.83
CA ASN A 92 28.69 29.16 11.43
C ASN A 92 27.67 28.13 10.93
N THR A 93 26.40 28.53 10.94
CA THR A 93 25.29 27.75 10.39
C THR A 93 24.71 28.48 9.19
N TYR A 94 24.51 27.74 8.10
CA TYR A 94 24.05 28.28 6.83
C TYR A 94 22.75 27.59 6.41
N PRO A 95 21.71 28.33 5.99
CA PRO A 95 20.52 27.72 5.40
C PRO A 95 20.85 27.01 4.09
N VAL A 96 20.22 25.87 3.85
CA VAL A 96 20.37 25.11 2.61
C VAL A 96 19.39 25.66 1.58
N TYR A 97 19.93 26.29 0.54
CA TYR A 97 19.14 26.85 -0.57
C TYR A 97 19.15 25.94 -1.80
N TYR A 98 20.18 25.11 -1.95
CA TYR A 98 20.36 24.26 -3.12
C TYR A 98 20.68 22.84 -2.67
N ALA A 99 20.14 21.86 -3.39
CA ALA A 99 20.49 20.47 -3.14
C ALA A 99 20.75 19.72 -4.46
N ASP A 100 21.87 19.02 -4.48
CA ASP A 100 22.37 18.23 -5.60
C ASP A 100 22.77 16.87 -5.02
N PHE A 101 21.92 15.88 -5.27
CA PHE A 101 22.13 14.51 -4.81
C PHE A 101 22.81 13.76 -5.93
N ASP A 102 24.13 13.85 -5.95
CA ASP A 102 24.91 13.02 -6.86
C ASP A 102 24.94 11.58 -6.35
N THR A 103 23.96 10.80 -6.80
CA THR A 103 23.82 9.39 -6.45
C THR A 103 24.32 8.55 -7.61
N TRP A 104 25.60 8.16 -7.55
CA TRP A 104 26.20 7.23 -8.52
C TRP A 104 25.66 5.80 -8.42
N TYR A 105 24.96 5.48 -7.33
CA TYR A 105 24.34 4.18 -7.08
C TYR A 105 22.82 4.27 -7.18
N LEU A 106 22.18 3.12 -7.39
CA LEU A 106 20.73 3.00 -7.32
C LEU A 106 20.31 3.02 -5.84
N ASN A 107 19.50 4.00 -5.45
CA ASN A 107 19.12 4.21 -4.06
C ASN A 107 17.64 3.93 -3.83
N ILE A 108 17.30 3.42 -2.65
CA ILE A 108 15.92 3.14 -2.26
C ILE A 108 15.61 3.85 -0.94
N TYR A 109 14.57 4.67 -0.95
CA TYR A 109 14.08 5.45 0.19
C TYR A 109 12.58 5.20 0.41
N ASP A 110 12.14 5.05 1.65
CA ASP A 110 10.71 4.91 1.95
C ASP A 110 9.99 6.27 1.94
N LYS A 111 10.65 7.31 2.46
CA LYS A 111 10.15 8.69 2.40
C LYS A 111 11.29 9.71 2.36
N VAL A 112 11.13 10.74 1.53
CA VAL A 112 12.03 11.90 1.45
C VAL A 112 11.25 13.18 1.73
N ILE A 113 11.79 14.04 2.59
CA ILE A 113 11.23 15.37 2.86
C ILE A 113 12.23 16.45 2.46
N PHE A 114 11.78 17.37 1.59
CA PHE A 114 12.54 18.56 1.19
C PHE A 114 12.21 19.77 2.09
N PRO A 115 13.23 20.51 2.57
CA PRO A 115 13.07 21.58 3.54
C PRO A 115 12.48 22.84 2.92
N ASN A 116 11.87 23.67 3.76
CA ASN A 116 11.30 24.96 3.36
C ASN A 116 12.34 25.99 2.91
N THR A 117 13.62 25.80 3.25
CA THR A 117 14.70 26.69 2.83
C THR A 117 15.10 26.48 1.38
N LEU A 118 14.73 25.34 0.78
CA LEU A 118 15.18 24.95 -0.55
C LEU A 118 14.59 25.88 -1.61
N LYS A 119 15.45 26.43 -2.46
CA LYS A 119 15.10 27.28 -3.60
C LYS A 119 15.20 26.53 -4.92
N GLU A 120 16.13 25.59 -5.00
CA GLU A 120 16.34 24.78 -6.18
C GLU A 120 16.79 23.37 -5.80
N LEU A 121 16.26 22.39 -6.53
CA LEU A 121 16.76 21.04 -6.54
C LEU A 121 17.41 20.80 -7.90
N THR A 122 18.69 20.44 -7.93
CA THR A 122 19.49 20.36 -9.17
C THR A 122 19.74 18.92 -9.63
N ARG A 123 19.65 17.92 -8.74
CA ARG A 123 19.74 16.49 -9.11
C ARG A 123 19.16 15.61 -8.01
N PHE A 124 18.38 14.60 -8.39
CA PHE A 124 17.92 13.52 -7.49
C PHE A 124 17.70 12.20 -8.28
N GLY A 125 18.61 11.88 -9.20
CA GLY A 125 18.47 10.71 -10.08
C GLY A 125 18.65 9.36 -9.37
N HIS A 126 18.53 8.26 -10.12
CA HIS A 126 18.88 6.89 -9.69
C HIS A 126 18.31 6.50 -8.31
N SER A 127 17.10 6.97 -8.01
CA SER A 127 16.49 6.83 -6.70
C SER A 127 15.04 6.35 -6.86
N SER A 128 14.69 5.30 -6.13
CA SER A 128 13.32 4.89 -5.90
C SER A 128 12.88 5.46 -4.56
N VAL A 129 11.88 6.35 -4.60
CA VAL A 129 11.32 6.96 -3.39
C VAL A 129 9.83 6.64 -3.34
N LYS A 130 9.35 6.02 -2.25
CA LYS A 130 7.91 5.75 -2.17
C LYS A 130 7.08 7.01 -1.92
N ARG A 131 7.60 7.90 -1.08
CA ARG A 131 6.88 9.11 -0.64
C ARG A 131 7.78 10.33 -0.71
N ILE A 132 7.31 11.38 -1.37
CA ILE A 132 7.97 12.69 -1.37
C ILE A 132 7.04 13.70 -0.74
N GLU A 133 7.58 14.51 0.16
CA GLU A 133 6.89 15.69 0.69
C GLU A 133 7.80 16.91 0.63
N VAL A 134 7.19 18.04 0.33
CA VAL A 134 7.86 19.34 0.39
C VAL A 134 7.28 20.13 1.55
N GLU A 135 8.13 20.70 2.39
CA GLU A 135 7.68 21.53 3.50
C GLU A 135 6.97 22.82 3.06
N PRO A 136 6.01 23.31 3.87
CA PRO A 136 5.45 24.64 3.67
C PRO A 136 6.54 25.72 3.67
N GLY A 137 6.51 26.58 2.65
CA GLY A 137 7.47 27.68 2.49
C GLY A 137 8.67 27.38 1.60
N CYS A 138 8.82 26.13 1.14
CA CYS A 138 9.78 25.78 0.10
C CYS A 138 9.58 26.64 -1.15
N GLN A 139 10.68 27.00 -1.81
CA GLN A 139 10.71 27.94 -2.92
C GLN A 139 11.05 27.26 -4.26
N VAL A 140 11.15 25.93 -4.29
CA VAL A 140 11.36 25.16 -5.52
C VAL A 140 10.17 25.32 -6.45
N THR A 141 10.38 25.96 -7.61
CA THR A 141 9.34 26.15 -8.63
C THR A 141 9.58 25.33 -9.90
N LYS A 142 10.71 24.64 -10.00
CA LYS A 142 11.10 23.84 -11.17
C LYS A 142 11.77 22.55 -10.73
N LEU A 143 11.46 21.49 -11.47
CA LEU A 143 12.10 20.18 -11.39
C LEU A 143 12.67 19.89 -12.77
N GLY A 144 13.88 19.33 -12.86
CA GLY A 144 14.40 18.92 -14.16
C GLY A 144 13.94 17.52 -14.57
N HIS A 145 14.56 16.99 -15.64
CA HIS A 145 14.22 15.70 -16.25
C HIS A 145 14.47 14.48 -15.34
N LEU A 146 13.46 13.62 -15.16
CA LEU A 146 13.55 12.33 -14.42
C LEU A 146 13.94 12.47 -12.94
N TYR A 147 13.62 13.58 -12.29
CA TYR A 147 14.16 13.92 -10.96
C TYR A 147 13.68 13.02 -9.82
N PHE A 148 12.46 12.48 -9.87
CA PHE A 148 11.93 11.66 -8.78
C PHE A 148 11.37 10.33 -9.24
N ALA A 149 11.23 10.21 -10.55
CA ALA A 149 10.64 9.09 -11.22
C ALA A 149 11.54 8.88 -12.43
N GLY A 150 12.52 8.02 -12.24
CA GLY A 150 13.52 7.69 -13.22
C GLY A 150 13.71 6.19 -13.17
N TYR A 151 13.26 5.54 -14.25
CA TYR A 151 13.53 4.15 -14.56
C TYR A 151 13.10 3.15 -13.48
N SER A 152 11.79 2.94 -13.34
CA SER A 152 11.24 1.89 -12.46
C SER A 152 11.90 0.53 -12.72
N TYR A 153 12.36 0.29 -13.95
CA TYR A 153 13.09 -0.90 -14.37
C TYR A 153 14.45 -1.11 -13.70
N GLU A 154 15.07 -0.07 -13.13
CA GLU A 154 16.32 -0.19 -12.37
C GLU A 154 16.07 -0.84 -11.00
N PHE A 155 14.82 -0.95 -10.56
CA PHE A 155 14.42 -1.42 -9.24
C PHE A 155 13.65 -2.74 -9.31
N PRO A 156 13.63 -3.55 -8.22
CA PRO A 156 13.15 -4.93 -8.29
C PRO A 156 11.61 -5.07 -8.26
N ASN A 157 10.87 -4.03 -7.86
CA ASN A 157 9.41 -4.11 -7.69
C ASN A 157 8.73 -2.76 -7.89
N GLN A 158 8.31 -2.48 -9.12
CA GLN A 158 7.54 -1.29 -9.49
C GLN A 158 6.29 -1.06 -8.62
N TRP A 159 5.59 -2.09 -8.15
CA TRP A 159 4.35 -1.92 -7.39
C TRP A 159 4.55 -1.42 -5.96
N GLU A 160 5.80 -1.31 -5.52
CA GLU A 160 6.20 -0.73 -4.25
C GLU A 160 7.14 0.47 -4.42
N THR A 161 7.43 0.96 -5.64
CA THR A 161 8.45 2.00 -5.86
C THR A 161 7.97 3.41 -5.53
N ALA A 162 6.75 3.81 -5.92
CA ALA A 162 6.18 5.13 -5.67
C ALA A 162 4.70 5.03 -5.27
N LEU A 163 4.32 5.77 -4.22
CA LEU A 163 2.95 5.83 -3.68
C LEU A 163 2.36 7.23 -3.86
N TYR A 164 3.07 8.26 -3.40
CA TYR A 164 2.68 9.64 -3.65
C TYR A 164 3.85 10.60 -3.65
N TYR A 165 3.75 11.65 -4.45
CA TYR A 165 4.64 12.80 -4.44
C TYR A 165 3.85 14.08 -4.17
N ASP A 166 4.16 14.75 -3.07
CA ASP A 166 3.40 15.88 -2.56
C ASP A 166 4.14 17.21 -2.69
N PHE A 167 3.79 17.92 -3.76
CA PHE A 167 4.22 19.27 -4.09
C PHE A 167 3.09 20.29 -3.87
N SER A 168 2.10 19.99 -3.02
CA SER A 168 0.98 20.92 -2.73
C SER A 168 1.46 22.27 -2.20
N ASN A 169 2.61 22.27 -1.54
CA ASN A 169 3.20 23.44 -0.88
C ASN A 169 4.00 24.33 -1.84
N VAL A 170 4.19 23.95 -3.10
CA VAL A 170 4.99 24.73 -4.07
C VAL A 170 4.29 24.87 -5.42
N PRO A 171 4.27 26.08 -6.03
CA PRO A 171 3.75 26.28 -7.37
C PRO A 171 4.81 25.85 -8.40
N LEU A 172 4.73 24.58 -8.83
CA LEU A 172 5.62 24.07 -9.87
C LEU A 172 5.23 24.66 -11.22
N THR A 173 6.13 25.44 -11.81
CA THR A 173 6.02 25.93 -13.19
C THR A 173 6.25 24.78 -14.18
N ALA A 174 5.71 24.89 -15.38
CA ALA A 174 5.94 23.89 -16.43
C ALA A 174 7.44 23.77 -16.75
N GLY A 175 8.04 22.62 -16.43
CA GLY A 175 9.37 22.23 -16.90
C GLY A 175 9.27 21.60 -18.29
N TYR A 176 10.33 21.73 -19.10
CA TYR A 176 10.39 21.17 -20.45
C TYR A 176 10.49 19.63 -20.48
N ASP A 177 10.78 19.00 -19.34
CA ASP A 177 11.08 17.56 -19.25
C ASP A 177 10.32 16.94 -18.07
N GLY A 178 9.58 15.85 -18.29
CA GLY A 178 8.67 15.26 -17.30
C GLY A 178 9.37 14.79 -16.02
N PRO A 179 9.15 15.43 -14.85
CA PRO A 179 9.80 15.04 -13.60
C PRO A 179 9.22 13.74 -13.00
N PHE A 180 8.09 13.28 -13.53
CA PHE A 180 7.26 12.17 -13.06
C PHE A 180 7.14 11.05 -14.12
N TYR A 181 8.27 10.60 -14.64
CA TYR A 181 8.36 9.56 -15.67
C TYR A 181 8.25 8.13 -15.09
N ASP A 182 7.48 7.25 -15.75
CA ASP A 182 7.46 5.80 -15.44
C ASP A 182 7.11 5.47 -13.99
N LEU A 183 5.98 6.02 -13.52
CA LEU A 183 5.43 5.78 -12.19
C LEU A 183 4.35 4.67 -12.22
N PRO A 184 4.22 3.85 -11.15
CA PRO A 184 3.09 2.94 -10.97
C PRO A 184 1.75 3.63 -11.16
N ASP A 185 0.75 2.94 -11.68
CA ASP A 185 -0.55 3.52 -12.07
C ASP A 185 -1.22 4.21 -10.88
N ASN A 186 -1.14 3.59 -9.70
CA ASN A 186 -1.76 4.08 -8.47
C ASN A 186 -1.05 5.27 -7.80
N THR A 187 0.13 5.69 -8.29
CA THR A 187 0.86 6.81 -7.68
C THR A 187 0.04 8.09 -7.73
N LEU A 188 -0.03 8.82 -6.61
CA LEU A 188 -0.68 10.13 -6.55
C LEU A 188 0.34 11.27 -6.68
N ILE A 189 0.03 12.27 -7.50
CA ILE A 189 0.84 13.49 -7.59
C ILE A 189 0.01 14.64 -7.07
N PHE A 190 0.41 15.22 -5.93
CA PHE A 190 -0.25 16.40 -5.40
C PHE A 190 0.48 17.66 -5.85
N LEU A 191 -0.29 18.57 -6.46
CA LEU A 191 0.19 19.84 -6.96
C LEU A 191 -0.59 20.99 -6.33
N ASN A 192 0.13 22.09 -6.09
CA ASN A 192 -0.51 23.36 -5.78
C ASN A 192 -1.51 23.76 -6.89
N ALA A 193 -2.59 24.47 -6.51
CA ALA A 193 -3.60 24.94 -7.47
C ALA A 193 -3.00 25.83 -8.57
N ALA A 194 -1.96 26.59 -8.25
CA ALA A 194 -1.25 27.47 -9.18
C ALA A 194 -0.12 26.77 -9.95
N SER A 195 0.15 25.48 -9.71
CA SER A 195 1.16 24.76 -10.48
C SER A 195 0.74 24.65 -11.94
N GLU A 196 1.68 24.84 -12.86
CA GLU A 196 1.52 24.63 -14.31
C GLU A 196 2.15 23.31 -14.77
N ALA A 197 2.87 22.60 -13.89
CA ALA A 197 3.52 21.33 -14.20
C ALA A 197 2.55 20.31 -14.82
N VAL A 198 3.02 19.64 -15.87
CA VAL A 198 2.28 18.58 -16.60
C VAL A 198 3.01 17.25 -16.41
N CYS A 199 2.27 16.14 -16.42
CA CYS A 199 2.82 14.78 -16.28
C CYS A 199 2.62 13.96 -17.58
N PRO A 200 3.27 14.30 -18.70
CA PRO A 200 2.84 13.83 -20.03
C PRO A 200 3.32 12.42 -20.40
N TYR A 201 4.19 11.79 -19.60
CA TYR A 201 4.91 10.56 -19.97
C TYR A 201 4.52 9.30 -19.19
N ARG A 202 3.43 9.35 -18.41
CA ARG A 202 3.00 8.22 -17.59
C ARG A 202 2.47 7.03 -18.39
N GLU A 203 2.03 7.28 -19.62
CA GLU A 203 1.30 6.32 -20.46
C GLU A 203 2.15 5.77 -21.64
N GLN A 204 3.48 5.94 -21.62
CA GLN A 204 4.34 5.40 -22.68
C GLN A 204 4.56 3.89 -22.54
N MET A 205 4.51 3.16 -23.66
CA MET A 205 4.89 1.75 -23.73
C MET A 205 6.32 1.55 -23.19
N THR A 206 6.46 0.82 -22.10
CA THR A 206 7.77 0.35 -21.66
C THR A 206 8.22 -0.84 -22.53
N PRO A 207 9.54 -1.02 -22.77
CA PRO A 207 10.07 -2.16 -23.55
C PRO A 207 9.78 -3.55 -22.96
N ILE A 208 9.23 -3.64 -21.75
CA ILE A 208 8.92 -4.89 -21.04
C ILE A 208 7.44 -5.30 -21.26
N GLY A 209 6.77 -4.73 -22.28
CA GLY A 209 5.56 -5.31 -22.85
C GLY A 209 4.26 -5.10 -22.07
N ASN A 210 4.26 -4.26 -21.03
CA ASN A 210 3.02 -3.81 -20.41
C ASN A 210 2.72 -2.38 -20.89
N SER A 211 2.14 -2.27 -22.08
CA SER A 211 1.32 -1.11 -22.43
C SER A 211 0.22 -1.00 -21.37
N ARG A 212 0.10 0.12 -20.66
CA ARG A 212 -0.94 0.25 -19.62
C ARG A 212 -1.84 1.47 -19.71
N ARG A 213 -2.01 2.04 -20.92
CA ARG A 213 -3.29 2.52 -21.51
C ARG A 213 -3.02 3.50 -22.67
N PRO A 214 -3.96 3.65 -23.63
CA PRO A 214 -3.75 4.50 -24.78
C PRO A 214 -3.62 5.97 -24.37
N TYR A 215 -2.55 6.59 -24.86
CA TYR A 215 -2.32 8.02 -24.82
C TYR A 215 -3.51 8.78 -25.42
N ASN A 216 -4.29 9.51 -24.61
CA ASN A 216 -5.32 10.42 -25.14
C ASN A 216 -4.88 11.89 -24.97
N TRP A 217 -4.45 12.53 -26.07
CA TRP A 217 -3.88 13.88 -26.09
C TRP A 217 -4.90 15.02 -25.87
N GLN A 218 -6.18 14.71 -25.71
CA GLN A 218 -7.23 15.74 -25.80
C GLN A 218 -8.19 15.65 -24.59
N ASP A 219 -8.14 16.69 -23.76
CA ASP A 219 -9.18 17.18 -22.83
C ASP A 219 -9.35 16.57 -21.42
N GLU A 220 -8.41 15.77 -20.91
CA GLU A 220 -8.65 15.04 -19.65
C GLU A 220 -7.79 15.54 -18.48
N LYS A 221 -8.44 15.82 -17.35
CA LYS A 221 -7.77 16.08 -16.06
C LYS A 221 -6.80 14.92 -15.79
N TYR A 222 -5.50 15.23 -15.65
CA TYR A 222 -4.44 14.22 -15.56
C TYR A 222 -4.76 13.14 -14.50
N ARG A 223 -4.77 11.87 -14.93
CA ARG A 223 -5.09 10.73 -14.06
C ARG A 223 -4.24 10.73 -12.79
N ASN A 224 -4.87 10.51 -11.64
CA ASN A 224 -4.26 10.45 -10.31
C ASN A 224 -3.39 11.67 -9.95
N THR A 225 -3.60 12.79 -10.64
CA THR A 225 -3.01 14.09 -10.27
C THR A 225 -4.04 14.88 -9.49
N VAL A 226 -3.68 15.26 -8.27
CA VAL A 226 -4.50 16.06 -7.38
C VAL A 226 -4.01 17.50 -7.44
N ARG A 227 -4.77 18.41 -8.06
CA ARG A 227 -4.43 19.83 -8.13
C ARG A 227 -5.38 20.64 -7.27
N GLY A 228 -4.83 21.38 -6.30
CA GLY A 228 -5.65 22.19 -5.39
C GLY A 228 -6.70 21.38 -4.61
N GLY A 229 -6.42 20.10 -4.34
CA GLY A 229 -7.35 19.21 -3.64
C GLY A 229 -8.38 18.49 -4.53
N VAL A 230 -8.31 18.63 -5.85
CA VAL A 230 -9.20 17.96 -6.80
C VAL A 230 -8.42 17.07 -7.76
N CYS A 231 -8.85 15.81 -7.89
CA CYS A 231 -8.43 14.89 -8.93
C CYS A 231 -9.57 14.72 -9.92
N GLY A 232 -9.34 14.96 -11.20
CA GLY A 232 -10.42 14.83 -12.18
C GLY A 232 -10.71 13.40 -12.63
N ASP A 233 -9.68 12.55 -12.66
CA ASP A 233 -9.80 11.13 -12.98
C ASP A 233 -8.91 10.32 -12.03
N LEU A 234 -9.51 9.78 -10.98
CA LEU A 234 -8.86 8.81 -10.11
C LEU A 234 -9.04 7.42 -10.72
N PHE A 235 -7.94 6.78 -11.08
CA PHE A 235 -7.91 5.40 -11.52
C PHE A 235 -7.13 4.53 -10.54
N VAL A 236 -7.76 3.53 -9.96
CA VAL A 236 -7.12 2.55 -9.08
C VAL A 236 -6.95 1.23 -9.84
N THR A 237 -5.72 0.85 -10.11
CA THR A 237 -5.32 -0.46 -10.65
C THR A 237 -5.23 -1.48 -9.53
N ASP A 238 -5.86 -2.63 -9.69
CA ASP A 238 -5.83 -3.73 -8.73
C ASP A 238 -4.41 -4.26 -8.52
N GLU A 239 -4.14 -4.75 -7.31
CA GLU A 239 -2.85 -5.31 -6.89
C GLU A 239 -1.64 -4.35 -6.91
N GLU A 240 -1.82 -3.08 -7.29
CA GLU A 240 -0.84 -2.02 -7.15
C GLU A 240 -1.05 -1.23 -5.84
N CYS A 241 0.04 -0.87 -5.14
CA CYS A 241 -0.10 -0.16 -3.87
C CYS A 241 -0.66 1.26 -4.06
N PHE A 242 -1.49 1.70 -3.12
CA PHE A 242 -2.04 3.04 -3.10
C PHE A 242 -1.93 3.65 -1.70
N GLU A 243 -1.55 4.92 -1.63
CA GLU A 243 -1.57 5.69 -0.39
C GLU A 243 -1.80 7.16 -0.68
N SER A 244 -2.67 7.79 0.10
CA SER A 244 -2.90 9.23 0.06
C SER A 244 -2.50 9.88 1.40
N PRO A 245 -1.60 10.89 1.41
CA PRO A 245 -1.21 11.59 2.64
C PRO A 245 -2.29 12.57 3.13
N ARG A 246 -3.27 12.92 2.29
CA ARG A 246 -4.30 13.91 2.59
C ARG A 246 -5.62 13.60 1.87
N SER A 247 -6.70 14.21 2.34
CA SER A 247 -7.99 14.09 1.68
C SER A 247 -8.04 14.90 0.38
N PHE A 248 -8.74 14.39 -0.63
CA PHE A 248 -9.06 15.13 -1.86
C PHE A 248 -10.40 14.68 -2.44
N THR A 249 -10.93 15.45 -3.39
CA THR A 249 -12.14 15.08 -4.14
C THR A 249 -11.75 14.48 -5.49
N ALA A 250 -12.25 13.29 -5.80
CA ALA A 250 -12.17 12.69 -7.12
C ALA A 250 -13.48 12.94 -7.88
N GLU A 251 -13.42 13.65 -9.00
CA GLU A 251 -14.61 13.91 -9.83
C GLU A 251 -15.07 12.65 -10.55
N LYS A 252 -14.13 11.80 -10.95
CA LYS A 252 -14.32 10.42 -11.38
C LYS A 252 -13.40 9.51 -10.58
N ALA A 253 -13.89 8.35 -10.18
CA ALA A 253 -13.09 7.31 -9.53
C ALA A 253 -13.44 5.93 -10.10
N ASN A 254 -12.43 5.19 -10.54
CA ASN A 254 -12.56 3.88 -11.17
C ASN A 254 -11.64 2.84 -10.52
N TYR A 255 -12.01 1.56 -10.63
CA TYR A 255 -11.22 0.42 -10.18
C TYR A 255 -11.32 -0.72 -11.20
N ASP A 256 -10.20 -1.32 -11.63
CA ASP A 256 -10.18 -2.28 -12.75
C ASP A 256 -10.37 -3.75 -12.38
N ARG A 257 -10.54 -4.08 -11.09
CA ARG A 257 -10.74 -5.48 -10.72
C ARG A 257 -12.03 -6.04 -11.30
N VAL A 258 -11.90 -7.17 -11.99
CA VAL A 258 -13.02 -8.01 -12.40
C VAL A 258 -13.30 -9.06 -11.32
N PHE A 259 -14.53 -9.13 -10.85
CA PHE A 259 -15.00 -10.18 -9.93
C PHE A 259 -15.61 -11.30 -10.78
N SER A 260 -15.03 -12.49 -10.70
CA SER A 260 -15.42 -13.65 -11.52
C SER A 260 -15.70 -14.92 -10.71
N ASN A 261 -15.73 -14.81 -9.38
CA ASN A 261 -16.00 -15.95 -8.50
C ASN A 261 -17.51 -16.24 -8.42
N THR A 262 -18.04 -16.89 -9.46
CA THR A 262 -19.49 -17.10 -9.67
C THR A 262 -20.03 -18.40 -9.03
N ALA A 263 -19.17 -19.21 -8.40
CA ALA A 263 -19.54 -20.52 -7.89
C ALA A 263 -20.22 -20.44 -6.50
N GLY A 264 -21.53 -20.69 -6.45
CA GLY A 264 -22.26 -20.87 -5.18
C GLY A 264 -22.11 -19.68 -4.23
N LYS A 265 -21.63 -19.94 -3.00
CA LYS A 265 -21.43 -18.92 -1.95
C LYS A 265 -20.02 -18.33 -1.92
N ALA A 266 -19.31 -18.37 -3.04
CA ALA A 266 -17.93 -17.91 -3.08
C ALA A 266 -17.86 -16.38 -3.04
N VAL A 267 -16.99 -15.84 -2.17
CA VAL A 267 -16.86 -14.39 -1.98
C VAL A 267 -15.44 -13.92 -2.27
N SER A 268 -15.29 -12.62 -2.50
CA SER A 268 -14.02 -11.91 -2.60
C SER A 268 -13.89 -10.90 -1.47
N THR A 269 -12.67 -10.53 -1.10
CA THR A 269 -12.43 -9.38 -0.21
C THR A 269 -12.35 -8.08 -1.01
N LEU A 270 -12.79 -6.97 -0.41
CA LEU A 270 -12.72 -5.64 -1.02
C LEU A 270 -12.41 -4.56 0.04
N TYR A 271 -11.41 -3.73 -0.23
CA TYR A 271 -11.06 -2.54 0.56
C TYR A 271 -10.62 -1.43 -0.39
N LEU A 272 -11.46 -0.40 -0.59
CA LEU A 272 -11.15 0.70 -1.51
C LEU A 272 -10.86 2.01 -0.77
N PRO A 273 -10.01 2.90 -1.33
CA PRO A 273 -9.70 4.19 -0.73
C PRO A 273 -10.81 5.23 -0.88
N TYR A 274 -11.91 4.91 -1.57
CA TYR A 274 -13.05 5.80 -1.79
C TYR A 274 -14.39 5.03 -1.66
N PRO A 275 -15.52 5.72 -1.42
CA PRO A 275 -16.83 5.10 -1.34
C PRO A 275 -17.31 4.60 -2.72
N THR A 276 -17.84 3.39 -2.79
CA THR A 276 -18.28 2.75 -4.03
C THR A 276 -19.68 2.16 -3.89
N ASP A 277 -20.45 2.19 -4.97
CA ASP A 277 -21.72 1.46 -5.05
C ASP A 277 -21.46 0.06 -5.63
N LEU A 278 -22.27 -0.92 -5.24
CA LEU A 278 -22.21 -2.26 -5.85
C LEU A 278 -23.20 -2.35 -7.03
N PRO A 279 -22.81 -2.99 -8.15
CA PRO A 279 -23.75 -3.25 -9.24
C PRO A 279 -24.84 -4.24 -8.81
N THR A 280 -25.99 -4.19 -9.48
CA THR A 280 -27.02 -5.23 -9.37
C THR A 280 -26.40 -6.60 -9.68
N GLY A 281 -26.71 -7.61 -8.88
CA GLY A 281 -26.09 -8.93 -8.99
C GLY A 281 -24.88 -9.13 -8.07
N MET A 282 -24.56 -8.14 -7.24
CA MET A 282 -23.58 -8.26 -6.16
C MET A 282 -24.17 -7.88 -4.80
N ARG A 283 -23.60 -8.45 -3.74
CA ARG A 283 -23.92 -8.14 -2.34
C ARG A 283 -22.65 -8.01 -1.51
N ALA A 284 -22.65 -7.11 -0.54
CA ALA A 284 -21.58 -6.97 0.44
C ALA A 284 -21.96 -7.56 1.80
N TYR A 285 -20.94 -7.97 2.55
CA TYR A 285 -21.06 -8.42 3.93
C TYR A 285 -20.05 -7.71 4.81
N THR A 286 -20.43 -7.51 6.07
CA THR A 286 -19.55 -6.99 7.13
C THR A 286 -19.35 -8.03 8.21
N LEU A 287 -18.19 -7.98 8.87
CA LEU A 287 -17.89 -8.87 9.98
C LEU A 287 -18.74 -8.47 11.19
N THR A 288 -19.45 -9.42 11.76
CA THR A 288 -20.31 -9.18 12.93
C THR A 288 -19.80 -9.87 14.18
N SER A 289 -19.25 -11.08 14.03
CA SER A 289 -18.73 -11.81 15.19
C SER A 289 -17.69 -12.89 14.82
N LYS A 290 -17.05 -13.44 15.85
CA LYS A 290 -16.33 -14.71 15.80
C LYS A 290 -17.04 -15.74 16.67
N GLY A 291 -16.99 -17.01 16.28
CA GLY A 291 -17.59 -18.09 17.05
C GLY A 291 -17.16 -19.46 16.55
N THR A 292 -18.08 -20.40 16.59
CA THR A 292 -17.94 -21.70 15.92
C THR A 292 -18.98 -21.81 14.82
N ASP A 293 -18.63 -22.48 13.72
CA ASP A 293 -19.57 -22.83 12.65
C ASP A 293 -20.53 -23.95 13.09
N ILE A 294 -21.35 -24.41 12.14
CA ILE A 294 -22.33 -25.49 12.34
C ILE A 294 -21.72 -26.83 12.77
N ASN A 295 -20.42 -27.04 12.56
CA ASN A 295 -19.71 -28.27 12.92
C ASN A 295 -18.88 -28.13 14.20
N GLY A 296 -18.92 -26.96 14.86
CA GLY A 296 -18.11 -26.67 16.04
C GLY A 296 -16.70 -26.14 15.74
N ASP A 297 -16.37 -25.90 14.47
CA ASP A 297 -15.07 -25.37 14.06
C ASP A 297 -15.01 -23.85 14.21
N LYS A 298 -13.86 -23.29 14.59
CA LYS A 298 -13.73 -21.84 14.78
C LYS A 298 -14.01 -21.08 13.47
N ALA A 299 -14.87 -20.08 13.54
CA ALA A 299 -15.34 -19.35 12.37
C ALA A 299 -15.50 -17.84 12.60
N PHE A 300 -15.46 -17.08 11.51
CA PHE A 300 -15.83 -15.67 11.46
C PHE A 300 -17.16 -15.53 10.72
N MET A 301 -18.09 -14.79 11.34
CA MET A 301 -19.47 -14.64 10.89
C MET A 301 -19.66 -13.27 10.27
N PHE A 302 -20.28 -13.24 9.09
CA PHE A 302 -20.50 -12.04 8.32
C PHE A 302 -21.98 -11.92 7.96
N SER A 303 -22.55 -10.74 8.20
CA SER A 303 -23.96 -10.45 7.86
C SER A 303 -24.04 -9.61 6.59
N PRO A 304 -25.07 -9.83 5.76
CA PRO A 304 -25.26 -9.03 4.55
C PRO A 304 -25.53 -7.56 4.92
N LEU A 305 -25.05 -6.66 4.09
CA LEU A 305 -25.56 -5.28 4.05
C LEU A 305 -26.87 -5.26 3.26
N PRO A 306 -27.79 -4.32 3.54
CA PRO A 306 -28.96 -4.11 2.71
C PRO A 306 -28.57 -3.90 1.24
N ASP A 307 -29.32 -4.50 0.32
CA ASP A 307 -29.05 -4.35 -1.12
C ASP A 307 -29.08 -2.86 -1.53
N GLY A 308 -28.12 -2.44 -2.36
CA GLY A 308 -27.94 -1.03 -2.74
C GLY A 308 -27.21 -0.17 -1.69
N THR A 309 -26.75 -0.73 -0.58
CA THR A 309 -25.91 0.01 0.38
C THR A 309 -24.60 0.46 -0.27
N ARG A 310 -24.33 1.76 -0.22
CA ARG A 310 -23.04 2.33 -0.62
C ARG A 310 -21.94 1.95 0.37
N LEU A 311 -20.88 1.32 -0.14
CA LEU A 311 -19.71 0.94 0.64
C LEU A 311 -18.90 2.18 1.01
N GLN A 312 -18.39 2.20 2.24
CA GLN A 312 -17.60 3.32 2.74
C GLN A 312 -16.13 3.18 2.33
N ALA A 313 -15.46 4.33 2.16
CA ALA A 313 -14.02 4.37 1.94
C ALA A 313 -13.27 3.71 3.11
N ASN A 314 -12.14 3.07 2.82
CA ASN A 314 -11.24 2.48 3.80
C ASN A 314 -11.95 1.58 4.80
N THR A 315 -12.94 0.82 4.35
CA THR A 315 -13.70 -0.12 5.18
C THR A 315 -13.61 -1.53 4.58
N PRO A 316 -13.28 -2.57 5.36
CA PRO A 316 -13.10 -3.91 4.84
C PRO A 316 -14.46 -4.61 4.66
N TYR A 317 -14.66 -5.20 3.49
CA TYR A 317 -15.87 -5.94 3.14
C TYR A 317 -15.55 -7.30 2.52
N LEU A 318 -16.51 -8.22 2.63
CA LEU A 318 -16.64 -9.32 1.67
C LEU A 318 -17.67 -8.92 0.62
N VAL A 319 -17.45 -9.34 -0.63
CA VAL A 319 -18.40 -9.16 -1.73
C VAL A 319 -18.68 -10.48 -2.42
N GLN A 320 -19.94 -10.74 -2.71
CA GLN A 320 -20.43 -11.95 -3.38
C GLN A 320 -21.10 -11.57 -4.69
N ILE A 321 -20.91 -12.40 -5.71
CA ILE A 321 -21.72 -12.40 -6.93
C ILE A 321 -22.96 -13.27 -6.68
N THR A 322 -24.15 -12.71 -6.87
CA THR A 322 -25.43 -13.38 -6.58
C THR A 322 -26.19 -13.80 -7.83
N ASP A 323 -25.84 -13.29 -9.01
CA ASP A 323 -26.50 -13.58 -10.29
C ASP A 323 -25.75 -14.56 -11.20
N GLY A 324 -24.58 -15.04 -10.73
CA GLY A 324 -23.73 -15.98 -11.46
C GLY A 324 -22.95 -15.36 -12.64
N GLN A 325 -22.93 -14.03 -12.80
CA GLN A 325 -22.18 -13.35 -13.86
C GLN A 325 -20.96 -12.60 -13.31
N SER A 326 -19.93 -12.41 -14.14
CA SER A 326 -18.79 -11.58 -13.73
C SER A 326 -19.16 -10.09 -13.71
N HIS A 327 -18.59 -9.34 -12.76
CA HIS A 327 -18.90 -7.92 -12.56
C HIS A 327 -17.64 -7.07 -12.40
N THR A 328 -17.75 -5.79 -12.73
CA THR A 328 -16.81 -4.72 -12.36
C THR A 328 -17.55 -3.70 -11.50
N LEU A 329 -16.81 -2.91 -10.71
CA LEU A 329 -17.43 -1.80 -9.97
C LEU A 329 -17.75 -0.63 -10.93
N PRO A 330 -18.79 0.16 -10.63
CA PRO A 330 -19.15 1.33 -11.42
C PRO A 330 -18.14 2.47 -11.27
N GLU A 331 -18.09 3.37 -12.27
CA GLU A 331 -17.44 4.68 -12.13
C GLU A 331 -18.18 5.50 -11.08
N MET A 332 -17.45 6.02 -10.09
CA MET A 332 -18.00 6.89 -9.06
C MET A 332 -17.76 8.36 -9.41
N HIS A 333 -18.70 9.23 -9.07
CA HIS A 333 -18.59 10.67 -9.33
C HIS A 333 -18.54 11.50 -8.05
N ASN A 334 -17.68 12.52 -8.05
CA ASN A 334 -17.56 13.53 -6.98
C ASN A 334 -17.42 12.92 -5.58
N VAL A 335 -16.56 11.91 -5.46
CA VAL A 335 -16.33 11.20 -4.20
C VAL A 335 -15.18 11.81 -3.42
N THR A 336 -15.27 11.78 -2.09
CA THR A 336 -14.14 12.14 -1.22
C THR A 336 -13.24 10.92 -1.03
N VAL A 337 -11.96 11.10 -1.33
CA VAL A 337 -10.89 10.15 -1.02
C VAL A 337 -10.19 10.68 0.23
N PRO A 338 -10.44 10.11 1.42
CA PRO A 338 -9.76 10.54 2.63
C PRO A 338 -8.27 10.18 2.60
N ALA A 339 -7.48 10.80 3.50
CA ALA A 339 -6.13 10.34 3.78
C ALA A 339 -6.15 8.85 4.16
N THR A 340 -5.19 8.08 3.67
CA THR A 340 -5.11 6.65 3.98
C THR A 340 -4.92 6.49 5.49
N PRO A 341 -5.86 5.83 6.20
CA PRO A 341 -5.76 5.69 7.64
C PRO A 341 -4.68 4.66 8.01
N ASN A 342 -4.23 4.72 9.25
CA ASN A 342 -3.54 3.58 9.84
C ASN A 342 -4.49 2.36 9.81
N VAL A 343 -4.00 1.23 9.29
CA VAL A 343 -4.76 -0.02 9.15
C VAL A 343 -5.39 -0.51 10.46
N GLU A 344 -4.82 -0.17 11.61
CA GLU A 344 -5.38 -0.51 12.93
C GLU A 344 -6.65 0.26 13.26
N ASN A 345 -6.84 1.44 12.67
CA ASN A 345 -7.97 2.33 12.91
C ASN A 345 -9.16 2.05 11.98
N SER A 346 -8.92 1.43 10.82
CA SER A 346 -9.96 1.06 9.86
C SER A 346 -10.42 -0.40 9.96
N ALA A 347 -9.79 -1.20 10.82
CA ALA A 347 -10.13 -2.59 11.01
C ALA A 347 -11.43 -2.77 11.83
N VAL A 348 -12.23 -3.76 11.45
CA VAL A 348 -13.46 -4.13 12.14
C VAL A 348 -13.17 -5.19 13.20
N VAL A 349 -13.56 -4.94 14.44
CA VAL A 349 -13.33 -5.87 15.55
C VAL A 349 -14.30 -7.04 15.47
N ALA A 350 -13.80 -8.28 15.58
CA ALA A 350 -14.59 -9.51 15.48
C ALA A 350 -15.32 -9.88 16.77
N SER A 351 -14.93 -9.33 17.91
CA SER A 351 -15.48 -9.70 19.21
C SER A 351 -15.15 -8.66 20.26
N ASN A 352 -15.99 -8.57 21.29
CA ASN A 352 -15.85 -7.61 22.40
C ASN A 352 -14.50 -7.69 23.13
N ASP A 353 -13.81 -8.84 23.08
CA ASP A 353 -12.47 -9.01 23.66
C ASP A 353 -11.34 -8.37 22.82
N GLY A 354 -11.64 -7.83 21.63
CA GLY A 354 -10.66 -7.20 20.74
C GLY A 354 -9.60 -8.13 20.17
N ASN A 355 -9.71 -9.45 20.41
CA ASN A 355 -8.64 -10.40 20.12
C ASN A 355 -8.46 -10.68 18.64
N TRP A 356 -9.45 -10.38 17.80
CA TRP A 356 -9.40 -10.59 16.36
C TRP A 356 -10.03 -9.39 15.65
N LYS A 357 -9.45 -9.00 14.53
CA LYS A 357 -10.02 -7.97 13.67
C LYS A 357 -9.97 -8.42 12.21
N PHE A 358 -10.89 -7.89 11.43
CA PHE A 358 -10.90 -7.91 9.98
C PHE A 358 -10.32 -6.61 9.46
N TYR A 359 -9.16 -6.71 8.83
CA TYR A 359 -8.38 -5.61 8.30
C TYR A 359 -8.58 -5.53 6.79
N GLY A 360 -8.42 -4.34 6.24
CA GLY A 360 -8.20 -4.16 4.81
C GLY A 360 -7.02 -3.22 4.56
N THR A 361 -6.36 -3.36 3.41
CA THR A 361 -5.14 -2.64 3.10
C THR A 361 -5.14 -2.17 1.64
N THR A 362 -4.67 -0.96 1.38
CA THR A 362 -4.31 -0.48 0.03
C THR A 362 -2.84 -0.73 -0.30
N LEU A 363 -2.07 -1.28 0.64
CA LEU A 363 -0.65 -1.59 0.48
C LEU A 363 -0.44 -3.11 0.45
N LYS A 364 0.55 -3.54 -0.32
CA LYS A 364 1.02 -4.92 -0.30
C LYS A 364 1.70 -5.22 1.05
N ILE A 365 1.25 -6.28 1.72
CA ILE A 365 1.92 -6.80 2.90
C ILE A 365 2.71 -8.03 2.47
N ARG A 366 4.03 -7.85 2.32
CA ARG A 366 4.97 -8.92 1.95
C ARG A 366 4.88 -10.10 2.92
N ASN A 367 5.22 -11.30 2.44
CA ASN A 367 5.12 -12.55 3.18
C ASN A 367 5.74 -12.47 4.59
N ASP A 368 6.94 -11.91 4.73
CA ASP A 368 7.64 -11.78 6.01
C ASP A 368 6.84 -10.96 7.03
N LYS A 369 6.25 -9.84 6.58
CA LYS A 369 5.43 -8.96 7.41
C LYS A 369 4.05 -9.56 7.69
N ALA A 370 3.45 -10.21 6.70
CA ALA A 370 2.15 -10.86 6.84
C ALA A 370 2.22 -12.07 7.79
N PHE A 371 3.28 -12.88 7.67
CA PHE A 371 3.57 -13.99 8.58
C PHE A 371 3.82 -13.50 10.01
N ALA A 372 4.64 -12.45 10.19
CA ALA A 372 4.88 -11.86 11.51
C ALA A 372 3.58 -11.32 12.15
N LYS A 373 2.66 -10.82 11.33
CA LYS A 373 1.30 -10.42 11.74
C LYS A 373 0.35 -11.59 11.96
N LYS A 374 0.76 -12.83 11.71
CA LYS A 374 -0.12 -14.02 11.72
C LYS A 374 -1.39 -13.76 10.90
N ALA A 375 -1.22 -13.16 9.73
CA ALA A 375 -2.33 -12.81 8.86
C ALA A 375 -2.98 -14.07 8.27
N TYR A 376 -4.29 -13.98 8.05
CA TYR A 376 -5.08 -15.00 7.38
C TYR A 376 -5.72 -14.40 6.13
N TYR A 377 -5.46 -15.00 4.97
CA TYR A 377 -6.07 -14.60 3.71
C TYR A 377 -7.26 -15.50 3.37
N LEU A 378 -8.22 -14.96 2.61
CA LEU A 378 -9.37 -15.73 2.16
C LEU A 378 -9.04 -16.51 0.89
N ASN A 379 -9.26 -17.82 0.90
CA ASN A 379 -9.26 -18.64 -0.31
C ASN A 379 -10.25 -19.81 -0.16
N GLY A 380 -11.12 -20.00 -1.15
CA GLY A 380 -12.11 -21.08 -1.15
C GLY A 380 -13.03 -21.05 0.07
N ASN A 381 -13.54 -19.87 0.44
CA ASN A 381 -14.40 -19.64 1.62
C ASN A 381 -13.77 -20.02 2.98
N LYS A 382 -12.45 -20.10 3.02
CA LYS A 382 -11.69 -20.43 4.22
C LYS A 382 -10.56 -19.43 4.42
N TRP A 383 -10.33 -19.06 5.68
CA TRP A 383 -9.25 -18.17 6.09
C TRP A 383 -8.00 -19.01 6.37
N TRP A 384 -7.00 -18.89 5.51
CA TRP A 384 -5.75 -19.63 5.59
C TRP A 384 -4.66 -18.78 6.20
N GLN A 385 -3.93 -19.33 7.16
CA GLN A 385 -2.78 -18.64 7.73
C GLN A 385 -1.69 -18.50 6.67
N VAL A 386 -1.11 -17.29 6.58
CA VAL A 386 0.10 -17.05 5.78
C VAL A 386 1.24 -17.94 6.28
N GLN A 387 1.94 -18.57 5.36
CA GLN A 387 3.07 -19.48 5.60
C GLN A 387 4.39 -18.75 5.40
N SER A 388 5.32 -18.87 6.36
CA SER A 388 6.63 -18.23 6.27
C SER A 388 7.43 -18.73 5.07
N GLY A 389 7.98 -17.80 4.28
CA GLY A 389 8.91 -18.09 3.18
C GLY A 389 8.24 -18.51 1.87
N VAL A 390 6.91 -18.55 1.79
CA VAL A 390 6.19 -18.88 0.55
C VAL A 390 6.03 -17.60 -0.29
N ALA A 391 6.71 -17.54 -1.44
CA ALA A 391 6.86 -16.33 -2.25
C ALA A 391 5.52 -15.66 -2.65
N ASN A 392 4.49 -16.47 -2.91
CA ASN A 392 3.16 -16.00 -3.33
C ASN A 392 2.14 -15.91 -2.19
N ASP A 393 2.57 -16.11 -0.94
CA ASP A 393 1.70 -16.07 0.23
C ASP A 393 1.84 -14.70 0.92
N PHE A 394 1.20 -13.71 0.33
CA PHE A 394 1.23 -12.31 0.78
C PHE A 394 -0.18 -11.72 0.75
N ILE A 395 -0.37 -10.56 1.38
CA ILE A 395 -1.64 -9.82 1.26
C ILE A 395 -1.48 -8.78 0.15
N ALA A 396 -2.20 -8.96 -0.96
CA ALA A 396 -2.20 -8.00 -2.06
C ALA A 396 -2.95 -6.70 -1.68
N PRO A 397 -2.64 -5.56 -2.34
CA PRO A 397 -3.45 -4.34 -2.24
C PRO A 397 -4.94 -4.56 -2.49
N PHE A 398 -5.76 -3.73 -1.85
CA PHE A 398 -7.23 -3.75 -1.89
C PHE A 398 -7.88 -5.05 -1.40
N ARG A 399 -7.10 -5.92 -0.75
CA ARG A 399 -7.59 -7.14 -0.10
C ARG A 399 -7.84 -6.90 1.38
N CYS A 400 -8.66 -7.78 1.94
CA CYS A 400 -8.88 -7.88 3.37
C CYS A 400 -8.24 -9.15 3.94
N PHE A 401 -7.90 -9.13 5.22
CA PHE A 401 -7.30 -10.24 5.94
C PHE A 401 -7.74 -10.24 7.41
N ILE A 402 -7.61 -11.37 8.07
CA ILE A 402 -7.88 -11.50 9.51
C ILE A 402 -6.56 -11.63 10.26
N SER A 403 -6.45 -11.00 11.43
CA SER A 403 -5.31 -11.17 12.33
C SER A 403 -5.71 -10.91 13.78
N SER A 404 -4.91 -11.45 14.71
CA SER A 404 -5.06 -11.23 16.14
C SER A 404 -4.06 -10.18 16.63
N PRO A 405 -4.50 -8.93 16.92
CA PRO A 405 -3.59 -7.90 17.43
C PRO A 405 -3.06 -8.20 18.83
N THR A 406 -3.79 -8.99 19.63
CA THR A 406 -3.39 -9.40 20.99
C THR A 406 -2.54 -10.66 21.02
N GLY A 407 -2.30 -11.29 19.85
CA GLY A 407 -1.53 -12.52 19.76
C GLY A 407 -2.26 -13.74 20.31
N ALA A 408 -3.60 -13.77 20.24
CA ALA A 408 -4.43 -14.91 20.60
C ALA A 408 -3.96 -16.20 19.90
N VAL A 409 -4.27 -17.35 20.51
CA VAL A 409 -3.81 -18.66 20.03
C VAL A 409 -4.23 -18.88 18.58
N ALA A 410 -3.24 -19.02 17.72
CA ALA A 410 -3.43 -19.23 16.28
C ALA A 410 -4.05 -20.61 16.02
N ALA A 411 -4.91 -20.68 15.01
CA ALA A 411 -5.33 -21.93 14.38
C ALA A 411 -4.74 -22.01 12.97
N PRO A 412 -4.55 -23.18 12.36
CA PRO A 412 -4.07 -23.28 10.98
C PRO A 412 -5.02 -22.59 9.98
N SER A 413 -6.31 -22.52 10.32
CA SER A 413 -7.33 -21.91 9.49
C SER A 413 -8.62 -21.64 10.26
N PHE A 414 -9.49 -20.78 9.73
CA PHE A 414 -10.85 -20.53 10.22
C PHE A 414 -11.87 -20.65 9.09
N PHE A 415 -13.08 -21.11 9.39
CA PHE A 415 -14.19 -21.08 8.44
C PHE A 415 -14.84 -19.70 8.34
N MET A 416 -15.58 -19.48 7.27
CA MET A 416 -16.38 -18.28 7.03
C MET A 416 -17.86 -18.66 6.98
N VAL A 417 -18.69 -17.91 7.70
CA VAL A 417 -20.15 -18.10 7.75
C VAL A 417 -20.83 -16.82 7.26
N LEU A 418 -21.79 -16.96 6.34
CA LEU A 418 -22.66 -15.88 5.89
C LEU A 418 -24.04 -16.05 6.55
N GLU A 419 -24.55 -15.03 7.24
CA GLU A 419 -25.74 -15.13 8.11
C GLU A 419 -27.10 -15.02 7.38
N ASP A 420 -27.13 -14.90 6.05
CA ASP A 420 -28.35 -14.70 5.26
C ASP A 420 -29.15 -15.97 4.89
N ASP A 421 -28.74 -17.13 5.41
CA ASP A 421 -29.54 -18.36 5.39
C ASP A 421 -30.28 -18.50 6.72
N ASN A 422 -31.61 -18.39 6.69
CA ASN A 422 -32.54 -18.65 7.79
C ASN A 422 -32.03 -19.71 8.80
N THR A 423 -31.69 -19.21 9.99
CA THR A 423 -31.59 -19.86 11.32
C THR A 423 -30.67 -21.08 11.47
N ALA A 424 -29.45 -20.82 11.95
CA ALA A 424 -28.61 -21.80 12.66
C ALA A 424 -29.23 -22.27 14.01
N ASP A 425 -30.39 -21.72 14.40
CA ASP A 425 -31.04 -21.97 15.68
C ASP A 425 -31.84 -23.29 15.70
N ASP A 426 -32.44 -23.69 14.58
CA ASP A 426 -33.27 -24.92 14.51
C ASP A 426 -32.44 -26.21 14.51
N ILE A 427 -31.22 -26.18 13.96
CA ILE A 427 -30.29 -27.33 13.96
C ILE A 427 -29.59 -27.45 15.32
N LYS A 428 -29.23 -26.33 15.96
CA LYS A 428 -28.66 -26.31 17.33
C LYS A 428 -29.59 -26.95 18.35
N ALA A 429 -30.91 -26.74 18.21
CA ALA A 429 -31.91 -27.38 19.08
C ALA A 429 -31.93 -28.90 18.90
N LEU A 430 -31.95 -29.38 17.65
CA LEU A 430 -32.02 -30.81 17.33
C LEU A 430 -30.74 -31.58 17.73
N GLU A 431 -29.56 -30.97 17.63
CA GLU A 431 -28.29 -31.60 18.03
C GLU A 431 -28.05 -31.59 19.55
N THR A 432 -28.48 -30.53 20.25
CA THR A 432 -28.43 -30.47 21.72
C THR A 432 -29.33 -31.54 22.34
N GLU A 433 -30.53 -31.73 21.78
CA GLU A 433 -31.40 -32.84 22.15
C GLU A 433 -30.76 -34.20 21.87
N THR A 434 -30.14 -34.37 20.70
CA THR A 434 -29.50 -35.65 20.33
C THR A 434 -28.33 -35.97 21.27
N ASN A 435 -27.49 -35.00 21.60
CA ASN A 435 -26.40 -35.19 22.56
C ASN A 435 -26.89 -35.50 23.98
N THR A 436 -28.02 -34.90 24.39
CA THR A 436 -28.69 -35.23 25.65
C THR A 436 -29.23 -36.65 25.61
N ASP A 437 -29.90 -37.05 24.53
CA ASP A 437 -30.46 -38.38 24.34
C ASP A 437 -29.35 -39.46 24.34
N ILE A 438 -28.23 -39.21 23.65
CA ILE A 438 -27.03 -40.07 23.64
C ILE A 438 -26.50 -40.32 25.07
N LYS A 439 -26.50 -39.31 25.93
CA LYS A 439 -25.92 -39.41 27.28
C LYS A 439 -26.94 -39.79 28.35
N SER A 440 -28.23 -39.78 28.03
CA SER A 440 -29.32 -40.00 28.99
C SER A 440 -29.51 -41.47 29.42
N GLY A 441 -29.09 -42.43 28.58
CA GLY A 441 -29.40 -43.86 28.74
C GLY A 441 -30.88 -44.23 28.56
N LYS A 442 -31.74 -43.25 28.27
CA LYS A 442 -33.20 -43.42 28.16
C LYS A 442 -33.62 -44.17 26.90
N TYR A 443 -32.91 -43.95 25.79
CA TYR A 443 -33.26 -44.49 24.48
C TYR A 443 -32.27 -45.57 24.04
N PRO A 444 -32.74 -46.67 23.43
CA PRO A 444 -31.85 -47.67 22.86
C PRO A 444 -31.13 -47.15 21.61
N PHE A 445 -29.89 -47.58 21.46
CA PHE A 445 -29.08 -47.41 20.27
C PHE A 445 -29.36 -48.52 19.27
N TYR A 446 -29.29 -48.19 17.98
CA TYR A 446 -29.36 -49.15 16.89
C TYR A 446 -28.18 -48.95 15.95
N SER A 447 -27.70 -50.02 15.31
CA SER A 447 -26.81 -49.92 14.15
C SER A 447 -27.57 -49.35 12.94
N VAL A 448 -26.83 -48.92 11.91
CA VAL A 448 -27.44 -48.45 10.65
C VAL A 448 -28.31 -49.50 9.95
N ASP A 449 -28.03 -50.78 10.19
CA ASP A 449 -28.82 -51.91 9.68
C ASP A 449 -30.04 -52.26 10.57
N GLY A 450 -30.33 -51.44 11.58
CA GLY A 450 -31.51 -51.58 12.44
C GLY A 450 -31.37 -52.60 13.58
N LYS A 451 -30.15 -53.09 13.89
CA LYS A 451 -29.94 -54.00 15.02
C LYS A 451 -29.81 -53.22 16.33
N GLN A 452 -30.49 -53.66 17.39
CA GLN A 452 -30.41 -53.01 18.70
C GLN A 452 -29.03 -53.25 19.35
N MET A 453 -28.40 -52.18 19.83
CA MET A 453 -27.04 -52.14 20.40
C MET A 453 -27.01 -51.85 21.91
N GLY A 454 -28.19 -51.81 22.56
CA GLY A 454 -28.34 -51.47 23.98
C GLY A 454 -28.45 -49.97 24.21
N ASN A 455 -28.33 -49.51 25.46
CA ASN A 455 -28.58 -48.11 25.85
C ASN A 455 -27.33 -47.41 26.44
N ASP A 456 -26.18 -48.09 26.45
CA ASP A 456 -24.95 -47.60 27.07
C ASP A 456 -23.97 -47.13 25.99
N TYR A 457 -23.76 -45.83 25.92
CA TYR A 457 -22.90 -45.20 24.92
C TYR A 457 -21.46 -45.68 24.99
N ASN A 458 -20.96 -46.05 26.17
CA ASN A 458 -19.57 -46.48 26.36
C ASN A 458 -19.32 -47.91 25.87
N LYS A 459 -20.38 -48.66 25.58
CA LYS A 459 -20.29 -50.03 25.03
C LYS A 459 -20.39 -50.06 23.50
N LEU A 460 -20.67 -48.92 22.88
CA LEU A 460 -20.67 -48.80 21.43
C LEU A 460 -19.23 -48.78 20.90
N GLU A 461 -19.02 -49.42 19.75
CA GLU A 461 -17.73 -49.42 19.09
C GLU A 461 -17.46 -48.03 18.49
N SER A 462 -16.27 -47.49 18.78
CA SER A 462 -15.89 -46.18 18.24
C SER A 462 -15.56 -46.27 16.76
N GLY A 463 -15.81 -45.20 16.02
CA GLY A 463 -15.61 -45.14 14.58
C GLY A 463 -16.82 -45.57 13.73
N GLN A 464 -17.99 -45.81 14.34
CA GLN A 464 -19.19 -46.29 13.67
C GLN A 464 -20.39 -45.33 13.80
N MET A 465 -21.35 -45.46 12.88
CA MET A 465 -22.63 -44.75 12.90
C MET A 465 -23.70 -45.54 13.66
N TYR A 466 -24.44 -44.86 14.53
CA TYR A 466 -25.55 -45.42 15.29
C TYR A 466 -26.79 -44.51 15.20
N ILE A 467 -27.93 -45.04 15.61
CA ILE A 467 -29.21 -44.33 15.67
C ILE A 467 -29.72 -44.33 17.11
N VAL A 468 -30.13 -43.17 17.63
CA VAL A 468 -30.81 -43.00 18.92
C VAL A 468 -32.05 -42.14 18.73
N ASN A 469 -33.21 -42.58 19.23
CA ASN A 469 -34.47 -41.83 19.14
C ASN A 469 -34.79 -41.34 17.70
N GLY A 470 -34.51 -42.19 16.70
CA GLY A 470 -34.72 -41.87 15.27
C GLY A 470 -33.66 -40.97 14.61
N LYS A 471 -32.66 -40.51 15.36
CA LYS A 471 -31.59 -39.60 14.90
C LYS A 471 -30.25 -40.34 14.79
N LYS A 472 -29.49 -40.10 13.72
CA LYS A 472 -28.17 -40.72 13.48
C LYS A 472 -27.06 -39.94 14.18
N PHE A 473 -26.08 -40.62 14.76
CA PHE A 473 -24.86 -40.01 15.30
C PHE A 473 -23.63 -40.90 15.06
N TYR A 474 -22.46 -40.29 14.97
CA TYR A 474 -21.18 -40.99 14.86
C TYR A 474 -20.55 -41.14 16.24
N LYS A 475 -20.13 -42.36 16.61
CA LYS A 475 -19.37 -42.58 17.84
C LYS A 475 -17.91 -42.23 17.57
N ILE A 476 -17.45 -41.12 18.16
CA ILE A 476 -16.02 -40.78 18.22
C ILE A 476 -15.31 -41.75 19.16
#